data_AF-A0ABD3K129-F1
#
_entry.id   AF-A0ABD3K129-F1
#
_cell.length_a   1.000
_cell.length_b   1.000
_cell.length_c   1.000
_cell.angle_alpha   90.00
_cell.angle_beta   90.00
_cell.angle_gamma   90.00
#
_symmetry.space_group_name_H-M   'P 1'
#
loop_
_entity.id
_entity.type
_entity.pdbx_description
1 polymer ?
#
loop_
_entity_poly.entity_id
_entity_poly.type
_entity_poly.pdbx_seq_one_letter_code
_entity_poly.pdbx_strand_id
1 'polypeptide(L)'
;MDLADTSGRKPEESTEDEETTTTTMIRAAVEAVHSSPSQAVLYLTGGASQALGWLMSVPGASSTVLEAVVPYSKMSTIQLLGKVPAQFCSKQVAEDLALLAYNRALKLSSTDSPVIGVGFTGSLGGKLPKRGDHRFHVSARTSDRSWVSTVTLSKGLRTREQEDKVSSQFLLKAIANACRVPSTSISELTESDLSSESEKTFDEDEELEQLINGEVCFKMYPFSNDSHASDAERKIILSGSFNPLHDGHLKLLEAASSSPGKGYPCFEISAVNADKPPLSVQEIKDRVKQFERVGKTVIISNQPFFYKKAELFPGSAFVIGADTAVRLINPKYYDGDYKKMLQILIECKSTGCTFLVGGRNVDGVFKVLEDFDIPDVLKDMFESISPEKFRMDVSSTEIRRSRGLL
;
A
#
# COMPACT_ATOMS: atom_id res chain seq x y z
N MET A 1 38.82 -10.86 -70.06
CA MET A 1 39.18 -9.73 -69.17
C MET A 1 37.86 -9.31 -68.54
N ASP A 2 37.46 -10.06 -67.52
CA ASP A 2 36.23 -9.81 -66.77
C ASP A 2 36.50 -8.76 -65.70
N LEU A 3 35.64 -7.74 -65.65
CA LEU A 3 35.54 -6.83 -64.50
C LEU A 3 34.09 -6.90 -64.02
N ALA A 4 33.88 -7.73 -63.00
CA ALA A 4 32.64 -7.78 -62.25
C ALA A 4 32.67 -6.73 -61.14
N ASP A 5 31.58 -5.98 -61.09
CA ASP A 5 31.16 -5.04 -60.06
C ASP A 5 30.90 -5.77 -58.74
N THR A 6 31.45 -5.26 -57.62
CA THR A 6 31.12 -5.71 -56.27
C THR A 6 30.81 -4.52 -55.39
N SER A 7 29.56 -4.06 -55.42
CA SER A 7 28.97 -3.28 -54.35
C SER A 7 28.63 -4.20 -53.17
N GLY A 8 29.41 -4.13 -52.10
CA GLY A 8 29.14 -4.86 -50.86
C GLY A 8 27.93 -4.28 -50.13
N ARG A 9 26.80 -5.00 -50.15
CA ARG A 9 25.75 -4.90 -49.13
C ARG A 9 26.31 -5.46 -47.82
N LYS A 10 26.28 -4.67 -46.74
CA LYS A 10 26.41 -5.21 -45.36
C LYS A 10 25.13 -5.99 -45.00
N PRO A 11 25.20 -7.05 -44.20
CA PRO A 11 24.06 -7.94 -43.94
C PRO A 11 23.12 -7.36 -42.88
N GLU A 12 21.81 -7.46 -43.13
CA GLU A 12 20.70 -7.10 -42.21
C GLU A 12 20.46 -8.18 -41.11
N GLU A 13 21.20 -9.29 -41.12
CA GLU A 13 21.02 -10.43 -40.19
C GLU A 13 21.36 -10.13 -38.72
N SER A 14 22.25 -9.17 -38.41
CA SER A 14 22.72 -8.99 -37.03
C SER A 14 21.72 -8.31 -36.09
N THR A 15 20.78 -7.52 -36.62
CA THR A 15 19.82 -6.74 -35.82
C THR A 15 18.58 -7.55 -35.40
N GLU A 16 18.17 -8.54 -36.21
CA GLU A 16 17.02 -9.39 -35.89
C GLU A 16 17.33 -10.39 -34.76
N ASP A 17 18.55 -10.92 -34.71
CA ASP A 17 19.00 -11.83 -33.66
C ASP A 17 19.13 -11.13 -32.29
N GLU A 18 19.63 -9.89 -32.27
CA GLU A 18 19.71 -9.07 -31.04
C GLU A 18 18.32 -8.71 -30.52
N GLU A 19 17.39 -8.29 -31.39
CA GLU A 19 16.04 -7.92 -30.97
C GLU A 19 15.23 -9.13 -30.45
N THR A 20 15.41 -10.29 -31.07
CA THR A 20 14.81 -11.56 -30.61
C THR A 20 15.37 -11.99 -29.26
N THR A 21 16.67 -11.81 -29.06
CA THR A 21 17.36 -12.11 -27.79
C THR A 21 16.88 -11.19 -26.66
N THR A 22 16.84 -9.88 -26.89
CA THR A 22 16.34 -8.89 -25.91
C THR A 22 14.88 -9.17 -25.53
N THR A 23 14.04 -9.52 -26.50
CA THR A 23 12.62 -9.85 -26.24
C THR A 23 12.49 -11.09 -25.35
N THR A 24 13.33 -12.09 -25.56
CA THR A 24 13.36 -13.32 -24.75
C THR A 24 13.83 -13.04 -23.32
N MET A 25 14.87 -12.21 -23.16
CA MET A 25 15.35 -11.79 -21.83
C MET A 25 14.31 -10.97 -21.06
N ILE A 26 13.63 -10.04 -21.73
CA ILE A 26 12.54 -9.25 -21.12
C ILE A 26 11.43 -10.18 -20.63
N ARG A 27 11.00 -11.13 -21.48
CA ARG A 27 9.96 -12.09 -21.11
C ARG A 27 10.37 -12.92 -19.89
N ALA A 28 11.59 -13.47 -19.88
CA ALA A 28 12.09 -14.26 -18.76
C ALA A 28 12.14 -13.46 -17.45
N ALA A 29 12.54 -12.19 -17.51
CA ALA A 29 12.54 -11.30 -16.35
C ALA A 29 11.13 -11.04 -15.82
N VAL A 30 10.15 -10.83 -16.72
CA VAL A 30 8.75 -10.65 -16.34
C VAL A 30 8.16 -11.92 -15.72
N GLU A 31 8.43 -13.10 -16.30
CA GLU A 31 8.00 -14.39 -15.75
C GLU A 31 8.56 -14.62 -14.33
N ALA A 32 9.82 -14.23 -14.11
CA ALA A 32 10.46 -14.34 -12.81
C ALA A 32 9.86 -13.35 -11.79
N VAL A 33 9.52 -12.12 -12.21
CA VAL A 33 8.76 -11.16 -11.41
C VAL A 33 7.39 -11.71 -11.02
N HIS A 34 6.65 -12.30 -11.96
CA HIS A 34 5.32 -12.89 -11.71
C HIS A 34 5.35 -14.14 -10.84
N SER A 35 6.48 -14.85 -10.83
CA SER A 35 6.70 -15.99 -9.94
C SER A 35 7.04 -15.58 -8.50
N SER A 36 7.36 -14.29 -8.26
CA SER A 36 7.58 -13.76 -6.92
C SER A 36 6.24 -13.50 -6.19
N PRO A 37 6.21 -13.56 -4.85
CA PRO A 37 4.99 -13.26 -4.09
C PRO A 37 4.68 -11.75 -4.01
N SER A 38 5.55 -10.91 -4.56
CA SER A 38 5.45 -9.46 -4.44
C SER A 38 4.36 -8.88 -5.32
N GLN A 39 3.65 -7.90 -4.77
CA GLN A 39 2.60 -7.14 -5.43
C GLN A 39 3.02 -5.68 -5.59
N ALA A 40 2.69 -5.07 -6.73
CA ALA A 40 3.19 -3.78 -7.14
C ALA A 40 2.10 -2.85 -7.68
N VAL A 41 2.22 -1.57 -7.35
CA VAL A 41 1.50 -0.48 -8.02
C VAL A 41 2.51 0.40 -8.77
N LEU A 42 2.14 0.80 -9.99
CA LEU A 42 3.04 1.47 -10.92
C LEU A 42 2.49 2.84 -11.33
N TYR A 43 3.19 3.93 -11.00
CA TYR A 43 2.85 5.28 -11.42
C TYR A 43 3.90 5.83 -12.38
N LEU A 44 3.53 5.97 -13.66
CA LEU A 44 4.49 6.29 -14.73
C LEU A 44 4.09 7.56 -15.49
N THR A 45 5.02 8.50 -15.69
CA THR A 45 4.77 9.67 -16.53
C THR A 45 5.97 10.00 -17.42
N GLY A 46 5.70 10.45 -18.65
CA GLY A 46 6.74 10.93 -19.57
C GLY A 46 7.67 9.86 -20.19
N GLY A 47 7.43 8.57 -19.95
CA GLY A 47 8.19 7.46 -20.53
C GLY A 47 7.83 6.10 -19.93
N ALA A 48 8.66 5.09 -20.21
CA ALA A 48 8.56 3.70 -19.74
C ALA A 48 7.24 2.97 -20.08
N SER A 49 6.52 3.39 -21.12
CA SER A 49 5.19 2.86 -21.44
C SER A 49 5.21 1.40 -21.92
N GLN A 50 6.26 0.98 -22.65
CA GLN A 50 6.37 -0.40 -23.16
C GLN A 50 6.40 -1.46 -22.05
N ALA A 51 6.94 -1.11 -20.88
CA ALA A 51 7.00 -2.01 -19.72
C ALA A 51 5.61 -2.45 -19.24
N LEU A 52 4.59 -1.61 -19.37
CA LEU A 52 3.22 -2.00 -19.04
C LEU A 52 2.73 -3.11 -19.98
N GLY A 53 3.01 -2.97 -21.27
CA GLY A 53 2.69 -4.01 -22.25
C GLY A 53 3.41 -5.33 -21.94
N TRP A 54 4.70 -5.27 -21.59
CA TRP A 54 5.47 -6.47 -21.24
C TRP A 54 4.94 -7.15 -19.98
N LEU A 55 4.70 -6.40 -18.91
CA LEU A 55 4.17 -6.93 -17.65
C LEU A 55 2.77 -7.52 -17.84
N MET A 56 1.87 -6.86 -18.57
CA MET A 56 0.47 -7.28 -18.66
C MET A 56 0.22 -8.38 -19.69
N SER A 57 1.15 -8.59 -20.64
CA SER A 57 0.99 -9.60 -21.70
C SER A 57 1.53 -10.99 -21.31
N VAL A 58 2.26 -11.09 -20.20
CA VAL A 58 2.80 -12.36 -19.70
C VAL A 58 1.83 -12.94 -18.65
N PRO A 59 1.49 -14.25 -18.71
CA PRO A 59 0.66 -14.89 -17.70
C PRO A 59 1.21 -14.71 -16.29
N GLY A 60 0.32 -14.49 -15.32
CA GLY A 60 0.69 -14.18 -13.93
C GLY A 60 0.67 -12.68 -13.59
N ALA A 61 0.39 -11.80 -14.56
CA ALA A 61 0.30 -10.36 -14.31
C ALA A 61 -0.63 -9.98 -13.14
N SER A 62 -1.77 -10.65 -12.97
CA SER A 62 -2.75 -10.36 -11.91
C SER A 62 -2.28 -10.69 -10.49
N SER A 63 -1.27 -11.56 -10.32
CA SER A 63 -0.69 -11.83 -8.99
C SER A 63 0.36 -10.79 -8.59
N THR A 64 0.86 -9.99 -9.53
CA THR A 64 1.89 -8.97 -9.27
C THR A 64 1.34 -7.55 -9.43
N VAL A 65 0.75 -7.21 -10.57
CA VAL A 65 0.38 -5.82 -10.90
C VAL A 65 -1.01 -5.54 -10.35
N LEU A 66 -1.07 -4.81 -9.24
CA LEU A 66 -2.33 -4.41 -8.59
C LEU A 66 -2.99 -3.23 -9.30
N GLU A 67 -2.19 -2.24 -9.70
CA GLU A 67 -2.67 -1.03 -10.36
C GLU A 67 -1.54 -0.39 -11.17
N ALA A 68 -1.89 0.18 -12.33
CA ALA A 68 -0.99 1.02 -13.11
C ALA A 68 -1.71 2.33 -13.47
N VAL A 69 -1.11 3.46 -13.13
CA VAL A 69 -1.65 4.80 -13.43
C VAL A 69 -0.62 5.56 -14.26
N VAL A 70 -1.08 6.18 -15.35
CA VAL A 70 -0.25 6.99 -16.24
C VAL A 70 -0.66 8.47 -16.14
N PRO A 71 -0.22 9.22 -15.12
CA PRO A 71 -0.58 10.62 -14.94
C PRO A 71 0.20 11.52 -15.92
N TYR A 72 -0.13 11.43 -17.21
CA TYR A 72 0.70 11.98 -18.29
C TYR A 72 0.69 13.51 -18.38
N SER A 73 -0.46 14.14 -18.11
CA SER A 73 -0.54 15.60 -18.10
C SER A 73 0.02 16.15 -16.79
N LYS A 74 0.61 17.35 -16.83
CA LYS A 74 1.10 18.05 -15.62
C LYS A 74 0.01 18.16 -14.55
N MET A 75 -1.23 18.46 -14.95
CA MET A 75 -2.35 18.57 -14.01
C MET A 75 -2.70 17.23 -13.37
N SER A 76 -2.63 16.13 -14.11
CA SER A 76 -2.85 14.79 -13.56
C SER A 76 -1.76 14.44 -12.53
N THR A 77 -0.49 14.76 -12.82
CA THR A 77 0.59 14.58 -11.85
C THR A 77 0.40 15.46 -10.61
N ILE A 78 -0.03 16.71 -10.76
CA ILE A 78 -0.31 17.62 -9.63
C ILE A 78 -1.43 17.08 -8.75
N GLN A 79 -2.55 16.62 -9.34
CA GLN A 79 -3.67 16.07 -8.59
C GLN A 79 -3.27 14.80 -7.85
N LEU A 80 -2.46 13.94 -8.48
CA LEU A 80 -1.97 12.72 -7.85
C LEU A 80 -1.00 13.02 -6.70
N LEU A 81 -0.07 13.96 -6.88
CA LEU A 81 0.91 14.35 -5.85
C LEU A 81 0.33 15.23 -4.73
N GLY A 82 -0.81 15.89 -4.97
CA GLY A 82 -1.38 16.89 -4.07
C GLY A 82 -0.56 18.18 -3.96
N LYS A 83 0.47 18.37 -4.80
CA LYS A 83 1.37 19.53 -4.82
C LYS A 83 1.90 19.82 -6.22
N VAL A 84 2.38 21.04 -6.44
CA VAL A 84 3.02 21.44 -7.70
C VAL A 84 4.53 21.22 -7.62
N PRO A 85 5.12 20.29 -8.39
CA PRO A 85 6.57 20.09 -8.40
C PRO A 85 7.29 21.28 -9.05
N ALA A 86 8.47 21.62 -8.53
CA ALA A 86 9.36 22.59 -9.18
C ALA A 86 9.80 22.11 -10.59
N GLN A 87 10.07 20.80 -10.71
CA GLN A 87 10.37 20.14 -11.97
C GLN A 87 9.65 18.79 -12.04
N PHE A 88 8.85 18.58 -13.09
CA PHE A 88 8.07 17.36 -13.28
C PHE A 88 8.93 16.12 -13.57
N CYS A 89 10.06 16.29 -14.25
CA CYS A 89 11.06 15.25 -14.45
C CYS A 89 12.21 15.49 -13.48
N SER A 90 12.11 14.93 -12.27
CA SER A 90 13.14 15.03 -11.23
C SER A 90 13.17 13.78 -10.37
N LYS A 91 14.29 13.56 -9.68
CA LYS A 91 14.44 12.47 -8.70
C LYS A 91 13.34 12.50 -7.64
N GLN A 92 13.06 13.68 -7.06
CA GLN A 92 12.05 13.83 -6.02
C GLN A 92 10.66 13.42 -6.50
N VAL A 93 10.27 13.75 -7.74
CA VAL A 93 8.97 13.34 -8.28
C VAL A 93 8.89 11.82 -8.44
N ALA A 94 9.97 11.14 -8.85
CA ALA A 94 9.98 9.67 -8.91
C ALA A 94 9.82 9.05 -7.51
N GLU A 95 10.53 9.57 -6.49
CA GLU A 95 10.42 9.11 -5.10
C GLU A 95 9.00 9.35 -4.55
N ASP A 96 8.43 10.54 -4.77
CA ASP A 96 7.07 10.88 -4.33
C ASP A 96 6.01 9.96 -4.98
N LEU A 97 6.15 9.70 -6.28
CA LEU A 97 5.26 8.77 -6.99
C LEU A 97 5.41 7.34 -6.46
N ALA A 98 6.63 6.89 -6.18
CA ALA A 98 6.87 5.56 -5.62
C ALA A 98 6.28 5.41 -4.22
N LEU A 99 6.37 6.44 -3.37
CA LEU A 99 5.75 6.43 -2.04
C LEU A 99 4.21 6.40 -2.11
N LEU A 100 3.60 7.18 -3.01
CA LEU A 100 2.15 7.14 -3.22
C LEU A 100 1.69 5.79 -3.77
N ALA A 101 2.44 5.23 -4.72
CA ALA A 101 2.20 3.90 -5.24
C ALA A 101 2.34 2.84 -4.14
N TYR A 102 3.33 2.96 -3.25
CA TYR A 102 3.52 2.04 -2.12
C TYR A 102 2.33 2.07 -1.17
N ASN A 103 1.87 3.26 -0.77
CA ASN A 103 0.66 3.40 0.04
C ASN A 103 -0.60 2.87 -0.66
N ARG A 104 -0.70 3.02 -1.98
CA ARG A 104 -1.81 2.45 -2.74
C ARG A 104 -1.73 0.92 -2.76
N ALA A 105 -0.54 0.38 -2.96
CA ALA A 105 -0.29 -1.04 -2.99
C ALA A 105 -0.59 -1.69 -1.63
N LEU A 106 -0.26 -1.04 -0.50
CA LEU A 106 -0.63 -1.52 0.85
C LEU A 106 -2.15 -1.72 0.99
N LYS A 107 -2.96 -0.82 0.42
CA LYS A 107 -4.44 -0.88 0.50
C LYS A 107 -5.05 -1.94 -0.41
N LEU A 108 -4.35 -2.30 -1.49
CA LEU A 108 -4.84 -3.22 -2.52
C LEU A 108 -4.30 -4.65 -2.34
N SER A 109 -3.18 -4.82 -1.64
CA SER A 109 -2.49 -6.09 -1.51
C SER A 109 -3.26 -7.10 -0.66
N SER A 110 -3.08 -8.38 -0.99
CA SER A 110 -3.47 -9.48 -0.13
C SER A 110 -2.71 -9.45 1.19
N THR A 111 -3.32 -10.01 2.23
CA THR A 111 -2.67 -10.20 3.53
C THR A 111 -1.44 -11.10 3.32
N ASP A 112 -0.27 -10.65 3.76
CA ASP A 112 1.04 -11.35 3.72
C ASP A 112 1.85 -11.28 2.41
N SER A 113 1.37 -10.58 1.38
CA SER A 113 2.17 -10.32 0.18
C SER A 113 3.13 -9.13 0.39
N PRO A 114 4.43 -9.25 0.04
CA PRO A 114 5.33 -8.10 0.00
C PRO A 114 4.82 -7.05 -0.99
N VAL A 115 4.91 -5.78 -0.60
CA VAL A 115 4.33 -4.67 -1.35
C VAL A 115 5.41 -3.77 -1.92
N ILE A 116 5.24 -3.35 -3.18
CA ILE A 116 6.14 -2.49 -3.92
C ILE A 116 5.38 -1.30 -4.51
N GLY A 117 5.88 -0.09 -4.28
CA GLY A 117 5.47 1.10 -5.02
C GLY A 117 6.52 1.49 -6.03
N VAL A 118 6.12 1.76 -7.28
CA VAL A 118 7.06 2.18 -8.33
C VAL A 118 6.63 3.51 -8.92
N GLY A 119 7.57 4.45 -8.96
CA GLY A 119 7.39 5.77 -9.53
C GLY A 119 8.35 5.99 -10.69
N PHE A 120 7.85 6.52 -11.80
CA PHE A 120 8.68 6.88 -12.95
C PHE A 120 8.31 8.27 -13.46
N THR A 121 9.33 9.07 -13.75
CA THR A 121 9.17 10.32 -14.50
C THR A 121 10.26 10.48 -15.55
N GLY A 122 9.84 10.81 -16.78
CA GLY A 122 10.72 10.94 -17.94
C GLY A 122 10.53 12.25 -18.69
N SER A 123 11.64 12.76 -19.21
CA SER A 123 11.68 13.79 -20.24
C SER A 123 12.42 13.22 -21.44
N LEU A 124 11.76 12.33 -22.18
CA LEU A 124 12.29 11.70 -23.39
C LEU A 124 12.13 12.61 -24.62
N GLY A 125 12.64 12.18 -25.77
CA GLY A 125 12.57 12.88 -27.05
C GLY A 125 11.15 13.31 -27.44
N GLY A 126 11.04 14.34 -28.27
CA GLY A 126 9.74 14.85 -28.73
C GLY A 126 9.81 15.34 -30.16
N LYS A 127 8.66 15.72 -30.73
CA LYS A 127 8.58 16.30 -32.08
C LYS A 127 9.44 17.57 -32.21
N LEU A 128 9.50 18.36 -31.14
CA LEU A 128 10.37 19.54 -31.05
C LEU A 128 11.62 19.19 -30.25
N PRO A 129 12.82 19.58 -30.72
CA PRO A 129 14.05 19.39 -29.96
C PRO A 129 13.95 20.02 -28.57
N LYS A 130 14.26 19.25 -27.53
CA LYS A 130 14.28 19.73 -26.15
C LYS A 130 15.57 20.49 -25.87
N ARG A 131 15.44 21.65 -25.20
CA ARG A 131 16.60 22.40 -24.69
C ARG A 131 17.34 21.61 -23.60
N GLY A 132 16.61 21.08 -22.61
CA GLY A 132 17.18 20.22 -21.55
C GLY A 132 17.48 18.80 -22.00
N ASP A 133 18.18 18.02 -21.17
CA ASP A 133 18.59 16.65 -21.48
C ASP A 133 17.41 15.70 -21.70
N HIS A 134 17.66 14.63 -22.45
CA HIS A 134 16.79 13.47 -22.41
C HIS A 134 17.13 12.70 -21.14
N ARG A 135 16.20 12.61 -20.21
CA ARG A 135 16.47 12.09 -18.86
C ARG A 135 15.26 11.38 -18.31
N PHE A 136 15.48 10.37 -17.49
CA PHE A 136 14.42 9.78 -16.69
C PHE A 136 14.91 9.42 -15.29
N HIS A 137 13.94 9.28 -14.39
CA HIS A 137 14.11 8.84 -13.02
C HIS A 137 13.13 7.72 -12.74
N VAL A 138 13.62 6.60 -12.23
CA VAL A 138 12.81 5.49 -11.75
C VAL A 138 13.08 5.30 -10.26
N SER A 139 12.03 5.09 -9.48
CA SER A 139 12.12 4.78 -8.07
C SER A 139 11.25 3.57 -7.73
N ALA A 140 11.76 2.71 -6.87
CA ALA A 140 11.01 1.62 -6.25
C ALA A 140 11.07 1.77 -4.72
N ARG A 141 9.96 1.49 -4.04
CA ARG A 141 9.77 1.62 -2.59
C ARG A 141 9.18 0.32 -2.04
N THR A 142 9.85 -0.30 -1.07
CA THR A 142 9.33 -1.33 -0.17
C THR A 142 9.12 -0.74 1.22
N SER A 143 8.83 -1.52 2.26
CA SER A 143 8.78 -1.00 3.63
C SER A 143 10.15 -0.49 4.08
N ASP A 144 11.17 -1.33 3.89
CA ASP A 144 12.51 -1.19 4.45
C ASP A 144 13.48 -0.47 3.52
N ARG A 145 13.11 -0.23 2.25
CA ARG A 145 14.03 0.33 1.26
C ARG A 145 13.37 1.24 0.24
N SER A 146 14.18 2.12 -0.32
CA SER A 146 13.85 2.95 -1.46
C SER A 146 15.07 3.06 -2.37
N TRP A 147 14.90 2.73 -3.65
CA TRP A 147 15.92 2.89 -4.67
C TRP A 147 15.50 3.95 -5.67
N VAL A 148 16.48 4.66 -6.20
CA VAL A 148 16.32 5.55 -7.35
C VAL A 148 17.44 5.30 -8.34
N SER A 149 17.08 5.18 -9.62
CA SER A 149 18.01 5.28 -10.73
C SER A 149 17.69 6.54 -11.54
N THR A 150 18.70 7.36 -11.80
CA THR A 150 18.64 8.52 -12.68
C THR A 150 19.48 8.24 -13.90
N VAL A 151 18.91 8.41 -15.09
CA VAL A 151 19.61 8.18 -16.36
C VAL A 151 19.46 9.40 -17.25
N THR A 152 20.58 9.89 -17.77
CA THR A 152 20.65 10.90 -18.82
C THR A 152 21.05 10.22 -20.11
N LEU A 153 20.17 10.27 -21.10
CA LEU A 153 20.35 9.70 -22.43
C LEU A 153 21.03 10.68 -23.37
N SER A 154 21.94 10.15 -24.19
CA SER A 154 22.62 10.89 -25.24
C SER A 154 21.64 11.28 -26.35
N LYS A 155 21.50 12.58 -26.61
CA LYS A 155 20.56 13.09 -27.62
C LYS A 155 20.96 12.66 -29.03
N GLY A 156 19.96 12.27 -29.83
CA GLY A 156 20.15 11.96 -31.25
C GLY A 156 20.65 10.54 -31.54
N LEU A 157 20.97 9.75 -30.51
CA LEU A 157 21.37 8.34 -30.69
C LEU A 157 20.17 7.38 -30.81
N ARG A 158 19.00 7.79 -30.29
CA ARG A 158 17.80 6.95 -30.22
C ARG A 158 16.57 7.71 -30.70
N THR A 159 15.63 6.97 -31.29
CA THR A 159 14.27 7.46 -31.53
C THR A 159 13.52 7.58 -30.20
N ARG A 160 12.41 8.32 -30.18
CA ARG A 160 11.54 8.40 -28.99
C ARG A 160 11.05 7.03 -28.52
N GLU A 161 10.82 6.10 -29.45
CA GLU A 161 10.41 4.73 -29.14
C GLU A 161 11.54 3.93 -28.50
N GLN A 162 12.76 4.05 -29.03
CA GLN A 162 13.94 3.40 -28.46
C GLN A 162 14.29 3.96 -27.08
N GLU A 163 14.15 5.26 -26.85
CA GLU A 163 14.29 5.85 -25.51
C GLU A 163 13.22 5.33 -24.54
N ASP A 164 11.99 5.11 -25.03
CA ASP A 164 10.94 4.47 -24.22
C ASP A 164 11.33 3.04 -23.85
N LYS A 165 11.80 2.24 -24.83
CA LYS A 165 12.25 0.86 -24.64
C LYS A 165 13.33 0.78 -23.55
N VAL A 166 14.38 1.60 -23.65
CA VAL A 166 15.44 1.67 -22.63
C VAL A 166 14.87 2.07 -21.26
N SER A 167 14.02 3.10 -21.20
CA SER A 167 13.42 3.50 -19.92
C SER A 167 12.49 2.43 -19.32
N SER A 168 11.81 1.65 -20.15
CA SER A 168 10.99 0.50 -19.76
C SER A 168 11.83 -0.67 -19.24
N GLN A 169 13.00 -0.92 -19.83
CA GLN A 169 13.97 -1.90 -19.31
C GLN A 169 14.44 -1.51 -17.90
N PHE A 170 14.71 -0.21 -17.66
CA PHE A 170 15.05 0.29 -16.33
C PHE A 170 13.90 0.16 -15.32
N LEU A 171 12.65 0.36 -15.75
CA LEU A 171 11.48 0.11 -14.91
C LEU A 171 11.40 -1.36 -14.49
N LEU A 172 11.56 -2.29 -15.45
CA LEU A 172 11.58 -3.72 -15.15
C LEU A 172 12.73 -4.11 -14.22
N LYS A 173 13.94 -3.56 -14.44
CA LYS A 173 15.08 -3.77 -13.54
C LYS A 173 14.75 -3.33 -12.11
N ALA A 174 14.13 -2.16 -11.94
CA ALA A 174 13.74 -1.66 -10.62
C ALA A 174 12.71 -2.57 -9.94
N ILE A 175 11.70 -3.04 -10.68
CA ILE A 175 10.70 -4.01 -10.18
C ILE A 175 11.38 -5.33 -9.79
N ALA A 176 12.20 -5.91 -10.67
CA ALA A 176 12.89 -7.17 -10.42
C ALA A 176 13.78 -7.11 -9.17
N ASN A 177 14.53 -6.01 -9.01
CA ASN A 177 15.37 -5.78 -7.83
C ASN A 177 14.52 -5.68 -6.55
N ALA A 178 13.40 -4.95 -6.59
CA ALA A 178 12.48 -4.85 -5.46
C ALA A 178 11.80 -6.20 -5.13
N CYS A 179 11.54 -7.04 -6.14
CA CYS A 179 11.08 -8.41 -5.97
C CYS A 179 12.17 -9.39 -5.50
N ARG A 180 13.43 -8.94 -5.37
CA ARG A 180 14.61 -9.79 -5.07
C ARG A 180 14.82 -10.92 -6.08
N VAL A 181 14.40 -10.67 -7.32
CA VAL A 181 14.60 -11.58 -8.45
C VAL A 181 15.90 -11.18 -9.15
N PRO A 182 16.76 -12.13 -9.58
CA PRO A 182 17.95 -11.80 -10.34
C PRO A 182 17.59 -11.00 -11.60
N SER A 183 18.00 -9.73 -11.65
CA SER A 183 17.93 -8.95 -12.87
C SER A 183 19.11 -9.37 -13.75
N THR A 184 18.84 -10.16 -14.79
CA THR A 184 19.79 -10.27 -15.91
C THR A 184 20.04 -8.83 -16.41
N SER A 185 21.25 -8.51 -16.90
CA SER A 185 21.55 -7.15 -17.35
C SER A 185 20.73 -6.80 -18.60
N ILE A 186 19.51 -6.28 -18.39
CA ILE A 186 18.51 -5.98 -19.42
C ILE A 186 18.75 -4.58 -20.04
N SER A 187 19.70 -3.79 -19.51
CA SER A 187 19.85 -2.38 -19.86
C SER A 187 20.83 -2.16 -21.02
N GLU A 188 20.30 -1.75 -22.18
CA GLU A 188 21.06 -1.28 -23.35
C GLU A 188 21.50 0.19 -23.19
N LEU A 189 22.35 0.48 -22.20
CA LEU A 189 23.01 1.80 -22.13
C LEU A 189 24.22 1.85 -23.07
N THR A 190 24.42 3.00 -23.70
CA THR A 190 25.67 3.29 -24.43
C THR A 190 26.72 3.82 -23.46
N GLU A 191 28.01 3.74 -23.82
CA GLU A 191 29.11 4.29 -22.98
C GLU A 191 28.98 5.79 -22.70
N SER A 192 28.23 6.52 -23.54
CA SER A 192 27.98 7.96 -23.37
C SER A 192 26.76 8.29 -22.51
N ASP A 193 25.92 7.30 -22.18
CA ASP A 193 24.80 7.50 -21.28
C ASP A 193 25.29 7.58 -19.82
N LEU A 194 24.75 8.51 -19.05
CA LEU A 194 25.10 8.68 -17.64
C LEU A 194 24.02 8.08 -16.76
N SER A 195 24.37 7.12 -15.91
CA SER A 195 23.48 6.57 -14.90
C SER A 195 24.02 6.76 -13.49
N SER A 196 23.16 7.15 -12.56
CA SER A 196 23.45 7.12 -11.13
C SER A 196 22.33 6.39 -10.38
N GLU A 197 22.72 5.61 -9.38
CA GLU A 197 21.80 4.90 -8.50
C GLU A 197 22.01 5.35 -7.05
N SER A 198 20.93 5.43 -6.29
CA SER A 198 20.98 5.72 -4.85
C SER A 198 19.96 4.88 -4.12
N GLU A 199 20.37 4.29 -2.99
CA GLU A 199 19.53 3.49 -2.11
C GLU A 199 19.40 4.19 -0.75
N LYS A 200 18.22 4.11 -0.15
CA LYS A 200 17.94 4.42 1.24
C LYS A 200 17.38 3.16 1.89
N THR A 201 17.89 2.81 3.06
CA THR A 201 17.34 1.76 3.92
C THR A 201 16.64 2.41 5.11
N PHE A 202 15.61 1.76 5.61
CA PHE A 202 14.84 2.20 6.76
C PHE A 202 14.87 1.07 7.80
N ASP A 203 15.26 1.39 9.02
CA ASP A 203 15.05 0.48 10.15
C ASP A 203 13.59 0.54 10.65
N GLU A 204 13.25 -0.29 11.62
CA GLU A 204 11.88 -0.33 12.15
C GLU A 204 11.45 1.01 12.78
N ASP A 205 12.38 1.75 13.38
CA ASP A 205 12.06 3.02 14.03
C ASP A 205 11.74 4.07 12.98
N GLU A 206 12.55 4.16 11.91
CA GLU A 206 12.31 5.03 10.75
C GLU A 206 11.02 4.68 9.99
N GLU A 207 10.67 3.39 9.88
CA GLU A 207 9.39 2.95 9.31
C GLU A 207 8.20 3.44 10.15
N LEU A 208 8.30 3.35 11.48
CA LEU A 208 7.25 3.79 12.39
C LEU A 208 7.16 5.33 12.45
N GLU A 209 8.27 6.05 12.36
CA GLU A 209 8.28 7.51 12.26
C GLU A 209 7.57 8.00 11.00
N GLN A 210 7.84 7.39 9.83
CA GLN A 210 7.13 7.70 8.60
C GLN A 210 5.62 7.47 8.72
N LEU A 211 5.21 6.41 9.42
CA LEU A 211 3.80 6.15 9.69
C LEU A 211 3.18 7.22 10.57
N ILE A 212 3.84 7.59 11.67
CA ILE A 212 3.40 8.64 12.60
C ILE A 212 3.29 9.99 11.88
N ASN A 213 4.23 10.30 10.99
CA ASN A 213 4.26 11.53 10.19
C ASN A 213 3.23 11.55 9.05
N GLY A 214 2.53 10.44 8.80
CA GLY A 214 1.52 10.35 7.76
C GLY A 214 2.04 10.01 6.37
N GLU A 215 3.33 9.70 6.23
CA GLU A 215 3.95 9.32 4.96
C GLU A 215 3.55 7.89 4.55
N VAL A 216 3.44 6.98 5.51
CA VAL A 216 2.96 5.60 5.31
C VAL A 216 1.61 5.42 6.00
N CYS A 217 0.61 4.86 5.31
CA CYS A 217 -0.76 4.80 5.82
C CYS A 217 -0.96 3.79 6.95
N PHE A 218 -0.28 2.64 6.89
CA PHE A 218 -0.29 1.65 7.95
C PHE A 218 0.88 0.67 7.79
N LYS A 219 1.20 -0.06 8.87
CA LYS A 219 2.14 -1.17 8.90
C LYS A 219 1.48 -2.38 9.55
N MET A 220 1.65 -3.55 8.95
CA MET A 220 1.07 -4.80 9.45
C MET A 220 2.15 -5.70 10.05
N TYR A 221 1.84 -6.31 11.19
CA TYR A 221 2.67 -7.29 11.88
C TYR A 221 1.95 -8.64 11.92
N PRO A 222 2.20 -9.53 10.94
CA PRO A 222 1.51 -10.81 10.82
C PRO A 222 2.15 -11.87 11.71
N PHE A 223 1.85 -11.85 13.01
CA PHE A 223 2.35 -12.88 13.95
C PHE A 223 1.52 -14.18 13.94
N SER A 224 0.41 -14.21 13.19
CA SER A 224 -0.40 -15.42 13.04
C SER A 224 0.25 -16.36 12.03
N ASN A 225 0.34 -17.66 12.38
CA ASN A 225 0.79 -18.71 11.47
C ASN A 225 -0.37 -19.34 10.66
N ASP A 226 -1.58 -18.78 10.73
CA ASP A 226 -2.73 -19.33 10.00
C ASP A 226 -2.58 -19.12 8.48
N SER A 227 -2.20 -20.19 7.79
CA SER A 227 -2.03 -20.27 6.34
C SER A 227 -3.34 -20.09 5.54
N HIS A 228 -4.49 -20.01 6.20
CA HIS A 228 -5.79 -19.73 5.60
C HIS A 228 -6.07 -18.22 5.40
N ALA A 229 -5.11 -17.36 5.71
CA ALA A 229 -5.22 -15.90 5.62
C ALA A 229 -5.13 -15.32 4.19
N SER A 230 -4.52 -16.05 3.25
CA SER A 230 -4.05 -15.47 1.98
C SER A 230 -5.15 -14.97 1.05
N ASP A 231 -6.36 -15.54 1.12
CA ASP A 231 -7.42 -15.30 0.13
C ASP A 231 -8.53 -14.37 0.64
N ALA A 232 -8.48 -13.96 1.91
CA ALA A 232 -9.52 -13.10 2.48
C ALA A 232 -9.22 -11.61 2.25
N GLU A 233 -9.87 -11.02 1.24
CA GLU A 233 -9.85 -9.57 1.01
C GLU A 233 -10.44 -8.79 2.21
N ARG A 234 -11.49 -9.36 2.83
CA ARG A 234 -12.18 -8.78 3.99
C ARG A 234 -11.41 -9.02 5.28
N LYS A 235 -11.27 -7.98 6.11
CA LYS A 235 -10.68 -8.08 7.47
C LYS A 235 -11.76 -7.94 8.55
N ILE A 236 -11.53 -8.56 9.70
CA ILE A 236 -12.31 -8.37 10.93
C ILE A 236 -11.38 -7.71 11.94
N ILE A 237 -11.59 -6.42 12.17
CA ILE A 237 -10.62 -5.53 12.80
C ILE A 237 -11.13 -5.12 14.18
N LEU A 238 -10.47 -5.57 15.25
CA LEU A 238 -10.70 -5.03 16.59
C LEU A 238 -9.73 -3.87 16.85
N SER A 239 -10.25 -2.65 16.81
CA SER A 239 -9.48 -1.42 17.09
C SER A 239 -9.42 -1.11 18.57
N GLY A 240 -8.24 -0.81 19.10
CA GLY A 240 -8.08 -0.49 20.51
C GLY A 240 -6.70 0.05 20.89
N SER A 241 -6.59 0.56 22.13
CA SER A 241 -5.30 1.01 22.67
C SER A 241 -4.42 -0.14 23.16
N PHE A 242 -5.04 -1.26 23.56
CA PHE A 242 -4.41 -2.49 24.05
C PHE A 242 -3.27 -2.26 25.05
N ASN A 243 -3.50 -1.37 26.02
CA ASN A 243 -2.53 -1.03 27.05
C ASN A 243 -3.07 -1.38 28.46
N PRO A 244 -3.07 -2.64 28.90
CA PRO A 244 -2.52 -3.82 28.21
C PRO A 244 -3.58 -4.62 27.41
N LEU A 245 -3.09 -5.50 26.54
CA LEU A 245 -3.86 -6.58 25.94
C LEU A 245 -4.29 -7.59 27.03
N HIS A 246 -5.47 -8.19 26.88
CA HIS A 246 -6.04 -9.13 27.87
C HIS A 246 -7.09 -10.04 27.22
N ASP A 247 -7.52 -11.09 27.93
CA ASP A 247 -8.42 -12.14 27.44
C ASP A 247 -9.73 -11.64 26.86
N GLY A 248 -10.31 -10.58 27.46
CA GLY A 248 -11.51 -9.94 26.92
C GLY A 248 -11.35 -9.46 25.46
N HIS A 249 -10.18 -8.94 25.08
CA HIS A 249 -9.92 -8.54 23.70
C HIS A 249 -9.80 -9.75 22.76
N LEU A 250 -9.10 -10.80 23.21
CA LEU A 250 -8.88 -12.02 22.43
C LEU A 250 -10.21 -12.72 22.13
N LYS A 251 -11.03 -12.92 23.16
CA LYS A 251 -12.35 -13.55 23.05
C LYS A 251 -13.35 -12.73 22.24
N LEU A 252 -13.27 -11.39 22.32
CA LEU A 252 -14.13 -10.52 21.53
C LEU A 252 -13.83 -10.67 20.03
N LEU A 253 -12.55 -10.66 19.65
CA LEU A 253 -12.17 -10.88 18.26
C LEU A 253 -12.51 -12.30 17.79
N GLU A 254 -12.30 -13.32 18.63
CA GLU A 254 -12.68 -14.71 18.34
C GLU A 254 -14.19 -14.87 18.12
N ALA A 255 -15.02 -14.29 18.99
CA ALA A 255 -16.46 -14.30 18.85
C ALA A 255 -16.93 -13.58 17.58
N ALA A 256 -16.32 -12.44 17.26
CA ALA A 256 -16.58 -11.70 16.03
C ALA A 256 -16.22 -12.52 14.78
N SER A 257 -15.08 -13.21 14.81
CA SER A 257 -14.56 -14.04 13.70
C SER A 257 -15.38 -15.30 13.45
N SER A 258 -16.15 -15.74 14.43
CA SER A 258 -17.07 -16.88 14.32
C SER A 258 -18.40 -16.51 13.66
N SER A 259 -18.59 -15.25 13.25
CA SER A 259 -19.80 -14.77 12.57
C SER A 259 -19.79 -15.10 11.07
N PRO A 260 -20.96 -15.21 10.42
CA PRO A 260 -21.03 -15.47 8.98
C PRO A 260 -20.35 -14.35 8.19
N GLY A 261 -19.35 -14.70 7.38
CA GLY A 261 -18.52 -13.73 6.67
C GLY A 261 -17.05 -13.98 6.97
N LYS A 262 -16.44 -14.89 6.20
CA LYS A 262 -15.02 -15.23 6.32
C LYS A 262 -14.19 -13.97 6.10
N GLY A 263 -13.58 -13.46 7.17
CA GLY A 263 -12.65 -12.34 7.10
C GLY A 263 -11.42 -12.63 7.96
N TYR A 264 -10.29 -12.05 7.58
CA TYR A 264 -9.05 -12.23 8.31
C TYR A 264 -9.07 -11.45 9.64
N PRO A 265 -8.96 -12.12 10.80
CA PRO A 265 -9.02 -11.46 12.09
C PRO A 265 -7.72 -10.76 12.43
N CYS A 266 -7.80 -9.47 12.76
CA CYS A 266 -6.64 -8.71 13.21
C CYS A 266 -7.01 -7.65 14.24
N PHE A 267 -6.01 -7.25 15.01
CA PHE A 267 -6.08 -6.10 15.89
C PHE A 267 -5.61 -4.85 15.17
N GLU A 268 -6.05 -3.68 15.60
CA GLU A 268 -5.55 -2.41 15.08
C GLU A 268 -5.29 -1.39 16.19
N ILE A 269 -4.12 -0.76 16.12
CA ILE A 269 -3.72 0.37 16.96
C ILE A 269 -3.53 1.59 16.06
N SER A 270 -4.23 2.68 16.38
CA SER A 270 -3.95 3.96 15.75
C SER A 270 -2.77 4.63 16.46
N ALA A 271 -1.69 4.88 15.73
CA ALA A 271 -0.52 5.63 16.19
C ALA A 271 -0.88 7.10 16.48
N VAL A 272 -1.80 7.67 15.71
CA VAL A 272 -2.36 9.01 15.93
C VAL A 272 -3.70 8.90 16.64
N ASN A 273 -3.94 9.73 17.64
CA ASN A 273 -5.22 9.77 18.37
C ASN A 273 -5.92 11.11 18.13
N ALA A 274 -7.26 11.12 18.14
CA ALA A 274 -8.02 12.36 17.98
C ALA A 274 -7.82 13.32 19.17
N ASP A 275 -7.76 12.79 20.39
CA ASP A 275 -7.76 13.58 21.64
C ASP A 275 -6.43 13.55 22.40
N LYS A 276 -5.41 12.84 21.87
CA LYS A 276 -4.14 12.59 22.55
C LYS A 276 -2.97 12.79 21.59
N PRO A 277 -1.76 13.09 22.09
CA PRO A 277 -0.58 13.09 21.24
C PRO A 277 -0.39 11.74 20.53
N PRO A 278 0.28 11.72 19.36
CA PRO A 278 0.69 10.48 18.73
C PRO A 278 1.52 9.61 19.69
N LEU A 279 1.40 8.31 19.54
CA LEU A 279 2.22 7.35 20.27
C LEU A 279 3.68 7.51 19.85
N SER A 280 4.60 7.42 20.81
CA SER A 280 6.02 7.28 20.50
C SER A 280 6.32 5.93 19.84
N VAL A 281 7.41 5.87 19.07
CA VAL A 281 7.92 4.63 18.47
C VAL A 281 8.06 3.52 19.52
N GLN A 282 8.63 3.85 20.69
CA GLN A 282 8.82 2.89 21.77
C GLN A 282 7.50 2.35 22.32
N GLU A 283 6.48 3.20 22.52
CA GLU A 283 5.16 2.76 22.96
C GLU A 283 4.47 1.83 21.94
N ILE A 284 4.64 2.11 20.64
CA ILE A 284 4.11 1.23 19.59
C ILE A 284 4.78 -0.14 19.69
N LYS A 285 6.12 -0.18 19.74
CA LYS A 285 6.89 -1.44 19.83
C LYS A 285 6.51 -2.25 21.07
N ASP A 286 6.35 -1.60 22.22
CA ASP A 286 5.96 -2.29 23.46
C ASP A 286 4.54 -2.83 23.41
N ARG A 287 3.62 -2.15 22.72
CA ARG A 287 2.27 -2.68 22.49
C ARG A 287 2.28 -3.84 21.49
N VAL A 288 3.04 -3.73 20.40
CA VAL A 288 3.19 -4.77 19.35
C VAL A 288 3.72 -6.08 19.93
N LYS A 289 4.72 -6.02 20.83
CA LYS A 289 5.27 -7.22 21.52
C LYS A 289 4.22 -8.06 22.25
N GLN A 290 3.10 -7.47 22.69
CA GLN A 290 2.03 -8.23 23.33
C GLN A 290 1.34 -9.17 22.34
N PHE A 291 1.22 -8.76 21.08
CA PHE A 291 0.58 -9.52 20.00
C PHE A 291 1.48 -10.64 19.47
N GLU A 292 2.79 -10.39 19.41
CA GLU A 292 3.79 -11.40 19.11
C GLU A 292 3.69 -12.59 20.09
N ARG A 293 3.61 -12.30 21.40
CA ARG A 293 3.49 -13.34 22.45
C ARG A 293 2.25 -14.22 22.33
N VAL A 294 1.17 -13.70 21.76
CA VAL A 294 -0.09 -14.43 21.59
C VAL A 294 -0.31 -14.93 20.15
N GLY A 295 0.65 -14.69 19.25
CA GLY A 295 0.58 -15.09 17.85
C GLY A 295 -0.60 -14.48 17.09
N LYS A 296 -0.88 -13.18 17.29
CA LYS A 296 -2.00 -12.48 16.65
C LYS A 296 -1.54 -11.33 15.78
N THR A 297 -2.17 -11.16 14.63
CA THR A 297 -1.83 -10.07 13.71
C THR A 297 -2.31 -8.72 14.24
N VAL A 298 -1.44 -7.72 14.17
CA VAL A 298 -1.77 -6.33 14.54
C VAL A 298 -1.38 -5.36 13.42
N ILE A 299 -2.29 -4.43 13.13
CA ILE A 299 -2.07 -3.33 12.22
C ILE A 299 -1.80 -2.07 13.05
N ILE A 300 -0.73 -1.36 12.72
CA ILE A 300 -0.51 0.01 13.19
C ILE A 300 -0.99 0.92 12.08
N SER A 301 -1.98 1.77 12.35
CA SER A 301 -2.50 2.74 11.38
C SER A 301 -2.24 4.17 11.84
N ASN A 302 -2.37 5.14 10.95
CA ASN A 302 -2.32 6.56 11.31
C ASN A 302 -3.71 7.22 11.35
N GLN A 303 -4.79 6.43 11.38
CA GLN A 303 -6.17 6.93 11.25
C GLN A 303 -6.96 6.82 12.56
N PRO A 304 -7.26 7.94 13.25
CA PRO A 304 -7.96 7.89 14.54
C PRO A 304 -9.45 7.58 14.42
N PHE A 305 -10.08 7.88 13.27
CA PHE A 305 -11.52 7.76 13.07
C PHE A 305 -11.92 6.55 12.23
N PHE A 306 -13.04 5.89 12.57
CA PHE A 306 -13.49 4.71 11.84
C PHE A 306 -13.83 4.96 10.37
N TYR A 307 -14.41 6.12 10.02
CA TYR A 307 -14.68 6.43 8.61
C TYR A 307 -13.37 6.53 7.79
N LYS A 308 -12.27 7.00 8.40
CA LYS A 308 -10.94 6.98 7.78
C LYS A 308 -10.32 5.59 7.73
N LYS A 309 -10.54 4.76 8.75
CA LYS A 309 -10.14 3.35 8.69
C LYS A 309 -10.91 2.60 7.61
N ALA A 310 -12.16 2.93 7.35
CA ALA A 310 -12.97 2.35 6.28
C ALA A 310 -12.43 2.72 4.88
N GLU A 311 -11.79 3.88 4.71
CA GLU A 311 -11.04 4.23 3.48
C GLU A 311 -9.78 3.37 3.31
N LEU A 312 -9.14 2.93 4.41
CA LEU A 312 -7.97 2.04 4.37
C LEU A 312 -8.35 0.56 4.18
N PHE A 313 -9.46 0.15 4.78
CA PHE A 313 -9.91 -1.25 4.85
C PHE A 313 -11.35 -1.39 4.32
N PRO A 314 -11.59 -1.12 3.03
CA PRO A 314 -12.93 -1.25 2.45
C PRO A 314 -13.47 -2.68 2.60
N GLY A 315 -14.79 -2.82 2.71
CA GLY A 315 -15.48 -4.10 2.91
C GLY A 315 -15.25 -4.78 4.27
N SER A 316 -14.40 -4.21 5.14
CA SER A 316 -14.01 -4.83 6.41
C SER A 316 -15.04 -4.62 7.52
N ALA A 317 -15.05 -5.51 8.50
CA ALA A 317 -15.88 -5.40 9.69
C ALA A 317 -15.06 -4.85 10.88
N PHE A 318 -15.53 -3.78 11.51
CA PHE A 318 -14.90 -3.21 12.70
C PHE A 318 -15.57 -3.73 13.97
N VAL A 319 -14.81 -4.42 14.81
CA VAL A 319 -15.28 -4.92 16.10
C VAL A 319 -15.15 -3.80 17.13
N ILE A 320 -16.27 -3.44 17.75
CA ILE A 320 -16.34 -2.35 18.72
C ILE A 320 -17.16 -2.77 19.96
N GLY A 321 -16.90 -2.11 21.08
CA GLY A 321 -17.75 -2.24 22.26
C GLY A 321 -19.00 -1.36 22.16
N ALA A 322 -20.05 -1.73 22.89
CA ALA A 322 -21.29 -0.95 23.03
C ALA A 322 -21.04 0.53 23.38
N ASP A 323 -20.08 0.84 24.25
CA ASP A 323 -19.67 2.20 24.60
C ASP A 323 -19.10 3.00 23.41
N THR A 324 -18.49 2.32 22.45
CA THR A 324 -17.93 2.92 21.25
C THR A 324 -18.99 3.10 20.18
N ALA A 325 -19.95 2.17 20.07
CA ALA A 325 -21.11 2.31 19.18
C ALA A 325 -21.92 3.58 19.50
N VAL A 326 -22.18 3.84 20.79
CA VAL A 326 -22.86 5.07 21.25
C VAL A 326 -22.11 6.33 20.83
N ARG A 327 -20.77 6.33 20.96
CA ARG A 327 -19.95 7.49 20.55
C ARG A 327 -19.96 7.67 19.05
N LEU A 328 -19.96 6.59 18.28
CA LEU A 328 -19.97 6.62 16.82
C LEU A 328 -21.21 7.32 16.27
N ILE A 329 -22.38 7.13 16.89
CA ILE A 329 -23.66 7.75 16.52
C ILE A 329 -24.01 9.00 17.35
N ASN A 330 -23.03 9.61 18.03
CA ASN A 330 -23.26 10.81 18.82
C ASN A 330 -22.81 12.07 18.05
N PRO A 331 -23.73 13.01 17.73
CA PRO A 331 -23.41 14.24 16.99
C PRO A 331 -22.31 15.09 17.61
N LYS A 332 -22.06 14.97 18.92
CA LYS A 332 -20.96 15.67 19.61
C LYS A 332 -19.59 15.43 18.94
N TYR A 333 -19.37 14.27 18.34
CA TYR A 333 -18.13 13.93 17.63
C TYR A 333 -18.09 14.43 16.17
N TYR A 334 -19.14 15.13 15.73
CA TYR A 334 -19.32 15.65 14.38
C TYR A 334 -19.72 17.13 14.41
N ASP A 335 -19.03 17.91 15.24
CA ASP A 335 -19.28 19.35 15.47
C ASP A 335 -20.69 19.66 16.00
N GLY A 336 -21.33 18.70 16.65
CA GLY A 336 -22.72 18.81 17.10
C GLY A 336 -23.75 18.66 15.97
N ASP A 337 -23.33 18.34 14.75
CA ASP A 337 -24.20 18.27 13.58
C ASP A 337 -24.63 16.82 13.27
N TYR A 338 -25.91 16.54 13.49
CA TYR A 338 -26.53 15.25 13.20
C TYR A 338 -26.53 14.90 11.70
N LYS A 339 -26.71 15.89 10.81
CA LYS A 339 -26.69 15.64 9.36
C LYS A 339 -25.28 15.29 8.91
N LYS A 340 -24.27 15.99 9.43
CA LYS A 340 -22.86 15.68 9.18
C LYS A 340 -22.49 14.28 9.66
N MET A 341 -22.93 13.90 10.86
CA MET A 341 -22.78 12.54 11.38
C MET A 341 -23.38 11.50 10.41
N LEU A 342 -24.65 11.68 10.03
CA LEU A 342 -25.30 10.77 9.08
C LEU A 342 -24.55 10.68 7.76
N GLN A 343 -24.14 11.81 7.18
CA GLN A 343 -23.40 11.83 5.93
C GLN A 343 -22.11 11.01 6.03
N ILE A 344 -21.29 11.25 7.07
CA ILE A 344 -20.01 10.54 7.25
C ILE A 344 -20.22 9.04 7.45
N LEU A 345 -21.25 8.64 8.21
CA LEU A 345 -21.53 7.23 8.44
C LEU A 345 -22.15 6.54 7.20
N ILE A 346 -22.92 7.27 6.38
CA ILE A 346 -23.39 6.77 5.08
C ILE A 346 -22.21 6.58 4.12
N GLU A 347 -21.26 7.52 4.09
CA GLU A 347 -20.04 7.37 3.30
C GLU A 347 -19.23 6.16 3.78
N CYS A 348 -19.08 5.97 5.09
CA CYS A 348 -18.46 4.78 5.68
C CYS A 348 -19.21 3.49 5.32
N LYS A 349 -20.55 3.52 5.28
CA LYS A 349 -21.36 2.38 4.85
C LYS A 349 -21.16 2.07 3.37
N SER A 350 -20.98 3.10 2.54
CA SER A 350 -20.77 2.93 1.09
C SER A 350 -19.46 2.24 0.71
N THR A 351 -18.48 2.20 1.62
CA THR A 351 -17.26 1.40 1.44
C THR A 351 -17.48 -0.10 1.69
N GLY A 352 -18.69 -0.51 2.09
CA GLY A 352 -19.02 -1.88 2.45
C GLY A 352 -18.61 -2.28 3.87
N CYS A 353 -18.16 -1.33 4.69
CA CYS A 353 -17.77 -1.60 6.07
C CYS A 353 -18.98 -1.81 6.98
N THR A 354 -18.83 -2.72 7.94
CA THR A 354 -19.83 -2.98 9.00
C THR A 354 -19.20 -2.88 10.38
N PHE A 355 -20.04 -2.80 11.42
CA PHE A 355 -19.64 -2.73 12.82
C PHE A 355 -20.21 -3.92 13.59
N LEU A 356 -19.32 -4.75 14.16
CA LEU A 356 -19.70 -5.86 15.04
C LEU A 356 -19.63 -5.38 16.47
N VAL A 357 -20.77 -5.32 17.15
CA VAL A 357 -20.91 -4.67 18.46
C VAL A 357 -20.96 -5.71 19.56
N GLY A 358 -19.89 -5.77 20.36
CA GLY A 358 -19.84 -6.56 21.58
C GLY A 358 -20.53 -5.83 22.74
N GLY A 359 -21.40 -6.53 23.46
CA GLY A 359 -22.03 -6.01 24.67
C GLY A 359 -20.99 -5.62 25.74
N ARG A 360 -21.27 -4.56 26.49
CA ARG A 360 -20.38 -4.07 27.55
C ARG A 360 -21.15 -3.48 28.72
N ASN A 361 -20.54 -3.57 29.90
CA ASN A 361 -21.03 -2.86 31.07
C ASN A 361 -20.73 -1.35 30.95
N VAL A 362 -21.78 -0.53 30.91
CA VAL A 362 -21.72 0.93 30.88
C VAL A 362 -22.49 1.43 32.11
N ASP A 363 -21.77 2.08 33.04
CA ASP A 363 -22.31 2.60 34.30
C ASP A 363 -23.06 1.57 35.17
N GLY A 364 -22.57 0.32 35.18
CA GLY A 364 -23.16 -0.78 35.97
C GLY A 364 -24.25 -1.56 35.24
N VAL A 365 -24.66 -1.13 34.04
CA VAL A 365 -25.67 -1.79 33.21
C VAL A 365 -25.01 -2.42 31.99
N PHE A 366 -25.25 -3.71 31.78
CA PHE A 366 -24.80 -4.39 30.57
C PHE A 366 -25.66 -3.94 29.38
N LYS A 367 -25.03 -3.25 28.42
CA LYS A 367 -25.68 -2.73 27.21
C LYS A 367 -25.27 -3.53 25.98
N VAL A 368 -26.24 -3.80 25.11
CA VAL A 368 -26.10 -4.44 23.80
C VAL A 368 -26.51 -3.48 22.68
N LEU A 369 -26.36 -3.88 21.41
CA LEU A 369 -26.66 -3.03 20.26
C LEU A 369 -28.11 -2.52 20.27
N GLU A 370 -29.03 -3.40 20.67
CA GLU A 370 -30.48 -3.18 20.68
C GLU A 370 -30.91 -2.11 21.69
N ASP A 371 -30.05 -1.76 22.64
CA ASP A 371 -30.32 -0.69 23.63
C ASP A 371 -30.06 0.72 23.08
N PHE A 372 -29.59 0.85 21.83
CA PHE A 372 -29.22 2.13 21.24
C PHE A 372 -30.15 2.53 20.10
N ASP A 373 -30.51 3.81 20.07
CA ASP A 373 -31.31 4.41 19.00
C ASP A 373 -30.45 4.70 17.77
N ILE A 374 -30.26 3.68 16.94
CA ILE A 374 -29.50 3.78 15.68
C ILE A 374 -30.44 4.29 14.58
N PRO A 375 -30.07 5.36 13.85
CA PRO A 375 -30.85 5.83 12.72
C PRO A 375 -31.14 4.72 11.72
N ASP A 376 -32.38 4.60 11.24
CA ASP A 376 -32.82 3.51 10.36
C ASP A 376 -31.92 3.29 9.14
N VAL A 377 -31.40 4.38 8.58
CA VAL A 377 -30.53 4.36 7.39
C VAL A 377 -29.18 3.66 7.63
N LEU A 378 -28.78 3.53 8.89
CA LEU A 378 -27.52 2.96 9.33
C LEU A 378 -27.69 1.57 9.97
N LYS A 379 -28.91 1.13 10.31
CA LYS A 379 -29.12 -0.09 11.11
C LYS A 379 -28.46 -1.34 10.52
N ASP A 380 -28.49 -1.48 9.21
CA ASP A 380 -27.91 -2.60 8.45
C ASP A 380 -26.38 -2.62 8.41
N MET A 381 -25.69 -1.57 8.86
CA MET A 381 -24.24 -1.58 9.01
C MET A 381 -23.79 -2.05 10.40
N PHE A 382 -24.70 -2.25 11.36
CA PHE A 382 -24.39 -2.71 12.71
C PHE A 382 -24.95 -4.11 12.95
N GLU A 383 -24.12 -4.99 13.49
CA GLU A 383 -24.51 -6.35 13.88
C GLU A 383 -24.11 -6.62 15.33
N SER A 384 -25.03 -7.18 16.11
CA SER A 384 -24.81 -7.47 17.53
C SER A 384 -24.05 -8.79 17.68
N ILE A 385 -22.97 -8.81 18.48
CA ILE A 385 -22.34 -10.06 18.91
C ILE A 385 -23.14 -10.57 20.12
N SER A 386 -23.84 -11.70 19.95
CA SER A 386 -24.72 -12.27 20.99
C SER A 386 -24.01 -12.37 22.35
N PRO A 387 -24.66 -11.96 23.46
CA PRO A 387 -24.14 -12.12 24.82
C PRO A 387 -23.80 -13.57 25.19
N GLU A 388 -24.44 -14.54 24.53
CA GLU A 388 -24.13 -15.97 24.69
C GLU A 388 -22.76 -16.32 24.12
N LYS A 389 -22.31 -15.61 23.08
CA LYS A 389 -20.99 -15.77 22.47
C LYS A 389 -19.93 -14.93 23.16
N PHE A 390 -20.29 -13.77 23.71
CA PHE A 390 -19.35 -12.89 24.40
C PHE A 390 -20.00 -12.14 25.58
N ARG A 391 -19.53 -12.47 26.79
CA ARG A 391 -19.80 -11.71 28.02
C ARG A 391 -18.54 -11.70 28.88
N MET A 392 -17.79 -10.61 28.86
CA MET A 392 -16.62 -10.42 29.72
C MET A 392 -16.50 -8.97 30.22
N ASP A 393 -16.42 -8.83 31.53
CA ASP A 393 -16.36 -7.53 32.24
C ASP A 393 -14.92 -7.12 32.61
N VAL A 394 -13.92 -7.50 31.81
CA VAL A 394 -12.50 -7.17 32.08
C VAL A 394 -12.12 -5.85 31.42
N SER A 395 -11.63 -4.88 32.21
CA SER A 395 -11.17 -3.56 31.73
C SER A 395 -9.66 -3.37 31.88
N SER A 396 -8.98 -2.90 30.83
CA SER A 396 -7.56 -2.48 30.92
C SER A 396 -7.29 -1.45 32.02
N THR A 397 -8.27 -0.58 32.33
CA THR A 397 -8.11 0.42 33.40
C THR A 397 -8.04 -0.22 34.77
N GLU A 398 -8.85 -1.25 35.02
CA GLU A 398 -8.83 -2.00 36.28
C GLU A 398 -7.54 -2.81 36.43
N ILE A 399 -7.05 -3.38 35.33
CA ILE A 399 -5.75 -4.06 35.30
C ILE A 399 -4.60 -3.08 35.62
N ARG A 400 -4.65 -1.85 35.08
CA ARG A 400 -3.65 -0.82 35.44
C ARG A 400 -3.73 -0.45 36.92
N ARG A 401 -4.94 -0.29 37.48
CA ARG A 401 -5.14 -0.06 38.93
C ARG A 401 -4.57 -1.19 39.77
N SER A 402 -4.89 -2.44 39.43
CA SER A 402 -4.44 -3.60 40.21
C SER A 402 -2.94 -3.87 40.11
N ARG A 403 -2.30 -3.41 39.03
CA ARG A 403 -0.84 -3.49 38.82
C ARG A 403 -0.06 -2.24 39.24
N GLY A 404 -0.73 -1.20 39.76
CA GLY A 404 -0.08 0.05 40.18
C GLY A 404 0.52 0.87 39.02
N LEU A 405 -0.05 0.77 37.82
CA LEU A 405 0.43 1.40 36.57
C LEU A 405 -0.36 2.67 36.19
N LEU A 406 -0.98 3.34 37.17
CA LEU A 406 -1.79 4.55 36.97
C LEU A 406 -1.14 5.80 37.54
#